data_AF-A0A0U3HJQ6-F1
#
_entry.id   AF-A0A0U3HJQ6-F1
#
_cell.length_a   1.000
_cell.length_b   1.000
_cell.length_c   1.000
_cell.angle_alpha   90.00
_cell.angle_beta   90.00
_cell.angle_gamma   90.00
#
_symmetry.space_group_name_H-M   'P 1'
#
loop_
_entity.id
_entity.type
_entity.pdbx_description
1 polymer ?
#
loop_
_entity_poly.entity_id
_entity_poly.type
_entity_poly.pdbx_seq_one_letter_code
_entity_poly.pdbx_strand_id
1 'polypeptide(L)'
;MEELRRVFGSRVFERGERYYREGRVIGVVKIGDKLYAKVKGSKTYAVEFDLKKNVSYCTCPYGMNCKHGVSAFFAYSNGEFFDGDAFLRSLEDRSKSEILETLREILEDNPDILLGITEDVSSYFKGHISYESALRINRILKRKKIPKEKAWELVKYICKHYYDFEGFYDDYRDLYYGDLVLEPLFELIERGLSKEDFDHFVEILELSEIPEDVYKYAYGVLLRNAWRFREEILNASDVSVKLKAPLLAKIGEKKKAEEMILNSDLSLKEKVALLLEVNPELAKELGLKLSDYSLLIEYFGKKRNYEEVLEIYAESDGVGYLVSYVCDAIKATGKLDMFEEILKKESKSIAFLCALELNLGDRLAELFPSALEEYMKGMLSRSAILDSLSIIQDLRPLIPSVERIIEFEVAKKDRRAYEFAAKLLNLVKKVDREEYERLVKKLKEKYPKVRVLWEVLEHPAD
;
A
#
# COMPACT_ATOMS: atom_id res chain seq x y z
N MET A 1 -5.04 14.12 -24.41
CA MET A 1 -6.22 14.47 -23.58
C MET A 1 -6.90 13.22 -23.01
N GLU A 2 -7.31 12.26 -23.84
CA GLU A 2 -8.00 11.04 -23.37
C GLU A 2 -7.14 10.16 -22.44
N GLU A 3 -5.86 9.99 -22.76
CA GLU A 3 -4.91 9.25 -21.92
C GLU A 3 -4.73 9.91 -20.54
N LEU A 4 -4.60 11.24 -20.51
CA LEU A 4 -4.47 12.04 -19.31
C LEU A 4 -5.74 11.98 -18.44
N ARG A 5 -6.92 11.95 -19.08
CA ARG A 5 -8.21 11.74 -18.41
C ARG A 5 -8.29 10.35 -17.76
N ARG A 6 -7.72 9.32 -18.39
CA ARG A 6 -7.61 7.97 -17.83
C ARG A 6 -6.65 7.91 -16.65
N VAL A 7 -5.47 8.54 -16.75
CA VAL A 7 -4.45 8.53 -15.68
C VAL A 7 -4.91 9.27 -14.42
N PHE A 8 -5.59 10.41 -14.58
CA PHE A 8 -6.04 11.23 -13.45
C PHE A 8 -7.44 10.86 -12.94
N GLY A 9 -8.24 10.16 -13.76
CA GLY A 9 -9.65 9.89 -13.50
C GLY A 9 -10.54 11.07 -13.86
N SER A 10 -11.69 10.78 -14.46
CA SER A 10 -12.62 11.77 -15.04
C SER A 10 -12.98 12.92 -14.10
N ARG A 11 -13.28 12.61 -12.83
CA ARG A 11 -13.68 13.61 -11.83
C ARG A 11 -12.54 14.57 -11.45
N VAL A 12 -11.30 14.09 -11.38
CA VAL A 12 -10.15 14.95 -11.07
C VAL A 12 -9.80 15.82 -12.27
N PHE A 13 -9.89 15.24 -13.47
CA PHE A 13 -9.65 15.92 -14.72
C PHE A 13 -10.59 17.12 -14.92
N GLU A 14 -11.91 16.91 -14.77
CA GLU A 14 -12.91 17.98 -14.89
C GLU A 14 -12.70 19.11 -13.87
N ARG A 15 -12.32 18.76 -12.64
CA ARG A 15 -11.99 19.76 -11.62
C ARG A 15 -10.73 20.55 -11.98
N GLY A 16 -9.73 19.91 -12.56
CA GLY A 16 -8.50 20.55 -12.99
C GLY A 16 -8.71 21.52 -14.14
N GLU A 17 -9.52 21.12 -15.12
CA GLU A 17 -9.96 22.01 -16.21
C GLU A 17 -10.69 23.23 -15.67
N ARG A 18 -11.63 23.02 -14.72
CA ARG A 18 -12.32 24.14 -14.06
C ARG A 18 -11.35 25.08 -13.34
N TYR A 19 -10.37 24.56 -12.62
CA TYR A 19 -9.36 25.38 -11.93
C TYR A 19 -8.55 26.23 -12.91
N TYR A 20 -8.20 25.69 -14.08
CA TYR A 20 -7.55 26.45 -15.14
C TYR A 20 -8.45 27.57 -15.68
N ARG A 21 -9.71 27.25 -16.03
CA ARG A 21 -10.69 28.24 -16.51
C ARG A 21 -10.98 29.35 -15.50
N GLU A 22 -10.89 29.06 -14.20
CA GLU A 22 -11.02 30.04 -13.12
C GLU A 22 -9.75 30.89 -12.89
N GLY A 23 -8.72 30.78 -13.74
CA GLY A 23 -7.50 31.58 -13.66
C GLY A 23 -6.63 31.26 -12.44
N ARG A 24 -6.71 30.03 -11.91
CA ARG A 24 -6.00 29.67 -10.67
C ARG A 24 -4.53 29.29 -10.89
N VAL A 25 -4.07 29.19 -12.14
CA VAL A 25 -2.67 28.92 -12.46
C VAL A 25 -1.90 30.25 -12.39
N ILE A 26 -0.95 30.35 -11.45
CA ILE A 26 -0.17 31.58 -11.22
C ILE A 26 0.94 31.70 -12.26
N GLY A 27 1.55 30.58 -12.63
CA GLY A 27 2.58 30.52 -13.65
C GLY A 27 3.06 29.10 -13.87
N VAL A 28 3.54 28.84 -15.08
CA VAL A 28 4.10 27.56 -15.52
C VAL A 28 5.45 27.84 -16.20
N VAL A 29 6.47 27.08 -15.82
CA VAL A 29 7.77 27.07 -16.49
C VAL A 29 8.01 25.68 -17.05
N LYS A 30 8.34 25.57 -18.33
CA LYS A 30 8.76 24.31 -18.95
C LYS A 30 10.28 24.25 -18.97
N ILE A 31 10.85 23.15 -18.48
CA ILE A 31 12.28 22.84 -18.57
C ILE A 31 12.41 21.37 -19.00
N GLY A 32 13.02 21.12 -20.15
CA GLY A 32 13.04 19.81 -20.79
C GLY A 32 11.63 19.25 -20.97
N ASP A 33 11.41 18.03 -20.46
CA ASP A 33 10.12 17.32 -20.50
C ASP A 33 9.28 17.53 -19.23
N LYS A 34 9.59 18.55 -18.42
CA LYS A 34 8.89 18.82 -17.16
C LYS A 34 8.27 20.20 -17.13
N LEU A 35 7.10 20.28 -16.49
CA LEU A 35 6.45 21.54 -16.14
C LEU A 35 6.58 21.77 -14.64
N TYR A 36 6.94 22.99 -14.27
CA TYR A 36 6.97 23.48 -12.90
C TYR A 36 5.95 24.61 -12.77
N ALA A 37 4.92 24.42 -11.95
CA ALA A 37 3.83 25.38 -11.83
C ALA A 37 3.50 25.74 -10.39
N LYS A 38 2.96 26.94 -10.20
CA LYS A 38 2.28 27.36 -8.96
C LYS A 38 0.79 27.48 -9.24
N VAL A 39 -0.04 26.76 -8.50
CA VAL A 39 -1.51 26.75 -8.69
C VAL A 39 -2.22 27.08 -7.38
N LYS A 40 -3.16 28.01 -7.42
CA LYS A 40 -3.94 28.47 -6.28
C LYS A 40 -5.07 27.49 -5.94
N GLY A 41 -5.04 26.94 -4.73
CA GLY A 41 -6.13 26.18 -4.11
C GLY A 41 -6.59 26.86 -2.84
N SER A 42 -6.72 26.10 -1.74
CA SER A 42 -6.84 26.68 -0.39
C SER A 42 -5.56 27.37 0.06
N LYS A 43 -4.41 26.93 -0.48
CA LYS A 43 -3.10 27.58 -0.43
C LYS A 43 -2.52 27.56 -1.85
N THR A 44 -1.37 28.22 -2.05
CA THR A 44 -0.61 28.05 -3.30
C THR A 44 0.16 26.73 -3.24
N TYR A 45 -0.03 25.88 -4.24
CA TYR A 45 0.62 24.58 -4.35
C TYR A 45 1.63 24.57 -5.49
N ALA A 46 2.78 23.96 -5.26
CA ALA A 46 3.78 23.71 -6.29
C ALA A 46 3.46 22.38 -6.98
N VAL A 47 3.55 22.38 -8.30
CA VAL A 47 3.28 21.24 -9.17
C VAL A 47 4.52 20.95 -10.01
N GLU A 48 4.92 19.69 -10.05
CA GLU A 48 5.84 19.14 -11.05
C GLU A 48 5.06 18.18 -11.93
N PHE A 49 5.04 18.39 -13.25
CA PHE A 49 4.37 17.52 -14.21
C PHE A 49 5.41 16.94 -15.17
N ASP A 50 5.46 15.61 -15.30
CA ASP A 50 6.31 14.90 -16.25
C ASP A 50 5.51 14.64 -17.54
N LEU A 51 5.91 15.31 -18.64
CA LEU A 51 5.23 15.22 -19.93
C LEU A 51 5.39 13.86 -20.62
N LYS A 52 6.45 13.11 -20.31
CA LYS A 52 6.68 11.78 -20.90
C LYS A 52 5.85 10.72 -20.20
N LYS A 53 5.75 10.81 -18.88
CA LYS A 53 5.02 9.83 -18.06
C LYS A 53 3.55 10.16 -17.86
N ASN A 54 3.13 11.39 -18.20
CA ASN A 54 1.79 11.91 -17.88
C ASN A 54 1.45 11.83 -16.38
N VAL A 55 2.46 11.99 -15.52
CA VAL A 55 2.32 11.95 -14.05
C VAL A 55 2.63 13.32 -13.48
N SER A 56 1.91 13.71 -12.43
CA SER A 56 2.18 14.94 -11.70
C SER A 56 2.35 14.71 -10.21
N TYR A 57 3.24 15.47 -9.59
CA TYR A 57 3.41 15.58 -8.15
C TYR A 57 3.03 16.99 -7.70
N CYS A 58 2.23 17.10 -6.66
CA CYS A 58 1.76 18.37 -6.12
C CYS A 58 1.96 18.43 -4.60
N THR A 59 2.27 19.61 -4.07
CA THR A 59 2.40 19.82 -2.62
C THR A 59 1.06 19.92 -1.88
N CYS A 60 -0.05 19.63 -2.56
CA CYS A 60 -1.36 19.58 -1.92
C CYS A 60 -1.59 18.26 -1.18
N PRO A 61 -2.56 18.18 -0.25
CA PRO A 61 -2.83 16.94 0.49
C PRO A 61 -3.17 15.72 -0.37
N TYR A 62 -3.58 15.92 -1.62
CA TYR A 62 -3.84 14.84 -2.57
C TYR A 62 -2.54 14.25 -3.15
N GLY A 63 -1.44 15.01 -3.13
CA GLY A 63 -0.14 14.56 -3.61
C GLY A 63 -0.08 14.37 -5.13
N MET A 64 -0.15 13.12 -5.57
CA MET A 64 0.07 12.72 -6.97
C MET A 64 -1.20 12.82 -7.81
N ASN A 65 -1.07 13.15 -9.10
CA ASN A 65 -2.16 13.19 -10.09
C ASN A 65 -3.41 13.94 -9.61
N CYS A 66 -3.20 15.05 -8.91
CA CYS A 66 -4.29 15.88 -8.43
C CYS A 66 -4.78 16.86 -9.51
N LYS A 67 -5.90 17.52 -9.23
CA LYS A 67 -6.49 18.56 -10.10
C LYS A 67 -5.52 19.70 -10.47
N HIS A 68 -4.56 20.05 -9.61
CA HIS A 68 -3.60 21.11 -9.90
C HIS A 68 -2.60 20.70 -11.00
N GLY A 69 -2.26 19.40 -11.07
CA GLY A 69 -1.45 18.83 -12.16
C GLY A 69 -2.14 19.00 -13.51
N VAL A 70 -3.44 18.69 -13.55
CA VAL A 70 -4.27 18.90 -14.74
C VAL A 70 -4.33 20.38 -15.12
N SER A 71 -4.55 21.30 -14.16
CA SER A 71 -4.58 22.74 -14.45
C SER A 71 -3.26 23.25 -15.03
N ALA A 72 -2.12 22.80 -14.51
CA ALA A 72 -0.80 23.14 -15.03
C ALA A 72 -0.61 22.63 -16.47
N PHE A 73 -1.07 21.41 -16.76
CA PHE A 73 -1.04 20.85 -18.11
C PHE A 73 -1.92 21.64 -19.09
N PHE A 74 -3.10 22.09 -18.66
CA PHE A 74 -3.98 22.93 -19.49
C PHE A 74 -3.34 24.27 -19.82
N ALA A 75 -2.75 24.96 -18.85
CA ALA A 75 -2.03 26.21 -19.10
C ALA A 75 -0.90 25.99 -20.13
N TYR A 76 -0.08 24.95 -19.95
CA TYR A 76 0.93 24.57 -20.92
C TYR A 76 0.35 24.29 -22.32
N SER A 77 -0.72 23.50 -22.41
CA SER A 77 -1.34 23.11 -23.69
C SER A 77 -1.96 24.29 -24.45
N ASN A 78 -2.31 25.37 -23.74
CA ASN A 78 -2.80 26.62 -24.33
C ASN A 78 -1.69 27.65 -24.58
N GLY A 79 -0.41 27.29 -24.38
CA GLY A 79 0.72 28.17 -24.59
C GLY A 79 0.99 29.17 -23.45
N GLU A 80 0.33 29.03 -22.31
CA GLU A 80 0.50 29.91 -21.15
C GLU A 80 1.64 29.42 -20.23
N PHE A 81 2.87 29.43 -20.76
CA PHE A 81 4.06 29.03 -20.02
C PHE A 81 5.29 29.83 -20.42
N PHE A 82 6.28 29.86 -19.54
CA PHE A 82 7.63 30.37 -19.82
C PHE A 82 8.54 29.22 -20.24
N ASP A 83 9.24 29.39 -21.36
CA ASP A 83 10.25 28.43 -21.82
C ASP A 83 11.55 28.65 -21.04
N GLY A 84 11.75 27.83 -20.01
CA GLY A 84 12.94 27.89 -19.17
C GLY A 84 14.19 27.42 -19.92
N ASP A 85 14.08 26.52 -20.90
CA ASP A 85 15.23 26.11 -21.71
C ASP A 85 15.69 27.26 -22.62
N ALA A 86 14.75 28.03 -23.18
CA ALA A 86 15.08 29.23 -23.95
C ALA A 86 15.74 30.31 -23.08
N PHE A 87 15.22 30.53 -21.87
CA PHE A 87 15.86 31.43 -20.91
C PHE A 87 17.28 30.98 -20.59
N LEU A 88 17.51 29.71 -20.26
CA LEU A 88 18.84 29.18 -19.96
C LEU A 88 19.81 29.32 -21.14
N ARG A 89 19.38 29.02 -22.37
CA ARG A 89 20.21 29.24 -23.57
C ARG A 89 20.59 30.71 -23.75
N SER A 90 19.69 31.65 -23.42
CA SER A 90 19.99 33.09 -23.51
C SER A 90 21.10 33.54 -22.54
N LEU A 91 21.43 32.73 -21.54
CA LEU A 91 22.52 32.98 -20.60
C LEU A 91 23.85 32.38 -21.06
N GLU A 92 23.87 31.46 -22.03
CA GLU A 92 25.11 30.78 -22.47
C GLU A 92 26.12 31.76 -23.08
N ASP A 93 25.62 32.78 -23.79
CA ASP A 93 26.43 33.83 -24.43
C ASP A 93 26.71 35.04 -23.51
N ARG A 94 26.24 35.01 -22.25
CA ARG A 94 26.43 36.12 -21.30
C ARG A 94 27.75 35.99 -20.55
N SER A 95 28.32 37.14 -20.19
CA SER A 95 29.47 37.15 -19.29
C SER A 95 29.09 36.64 -17.89
N LYS A 96 30.04 36.05 -17.18
CA LYS A 96 29.84 35.60 -15.79
C LYS A 96 29.33 36.74 -14.89
N SER A 97 29.80 37.98 -15.12
CA SER A 97 29.36 39.17 -14.37
C SER A 97 27.88 39.47 -14.60
N GLU A 98 27.38 39.40 -15.83
CA GLU A 98 25.97 39.62 -16.14
C GLU A 98 25.09 38.54 -15.51
N ILE A 99 25.51 37.27 -15.58
CA ILE A 99 24.78 36.15 -14.95
C ILE A 99 24.72 36.33 -13.43
N LEU A 100 25.82 36.74 -12.81
CA LEU A 100 25.86 37.00 -11.36
C LEU A 100 24.94 38.15 -10.96
N GLU A 101 24.84 39.19 -11.78
CA GLU A 101 23.94 40.30 -11.51
C GLU A 101 22.47 39.90 -11.68
N THR A 102 22.11 39.16 -12.73
CA THR A 102 20.77 38.57 -12.85
C THR A 102 20.43 37.65 -11.67
N LEU A 103 21.40 36.87 -11.19
CA LEU A 103 21.19 36.01 -10.02
C LEU A 103 21.02 36.85 -8.74
N ARG A 104 21.75 37.96 -8.60
CA ARG A 104 21.59 38.91 -7.49
C ARG A 104 20.17 39.48 -7.49
N GLU A 105 19.71 40.00 -8.61
CA GLU A 105 18.34 40.55 -8.77
C GLU A 105 17.28 39.52 -8.38
N ILE A 106 17.40 38.28 -8.87
CA ILE A 106 16.48 37.18 -8.52
C ILE A 106 16.49 36.90 -7.01
N LEU A 107 17.66 36.92 -6.37
CA LEU A 107 17.81 36.67 -4.94
C LEU A 107 17.29 37.84 -4.09
N GLU A 108 17.41 39.07 -4.55
CA GLU A 108 16.84 40.25 -3.90
C GLU A 108 15.31 40.19 -3.88
N ASP A 109 14.70 39.77 -5.00
CA ASP A 109 13.26 39.58 -5.12
C ASP A 109 12.75 38.32 -4.41
N ASN A 110 13.60 37.30 -4.26
CA ASN A 110 13.23 35.98 -3.76
C ASN A 110 14.31 35.40 -2.82
N PRO A 111 14.53 36.00 -1.64
CA PRO A 111 15.62 35.59 -0.73
C PRO A 111 15.45 34.16 -0.20
N ASP A 112 14.22 33.63 -0.20
CA ASP A 112 13.91 32.25 0.21
C ASP A 112 14.51 31.20 -0.73
N ILE A 113 14.85 31.55 -1.97
CA ILE A 113 15.56 30.67 -2.90
C ILE A 113 16.90 30.21 -2.32
N LEU A 114 17.61 31.10 -1.61
CA LEU A 114 18.92 30.79 -1.06
C LEU A 114 18.84 29.67 -0.02
N LEU A 115 17.80 29.67 0.82
CA LEU A 115 17.56 28.62 1.82
C LEU A 115 17.52 27.24 1.17
N GLY A 116 16.80 27.09 0.05
CA GLY A 116 16.71 25.82 -0.68
C GLY A 116 17.99 25.42 -1.42
N ILE A 117 18.85 26.38 -1.78
CA ILE A 117 20.14 26.10 -2.42
C ILE A 117 21.16 25.61 -1.38
N THR A 118 21.23 26.25 -0.22
CA THR A 118 22.21 25.95 0.82
C THR A 118 21.81 24.81 1.76
N GLU A 119 20.58 24.30 1.65
CA GLU A 119 20.08 23.16 2.44
C GLU A 119 21.01 21.94 2.28
N ASP A 120 21.78 21.62 3.33
CA ASP A 120 22.54 20.39 3.47
C ASP A 120 21.60 19.30 3.98
N VAL A 121 21.54 18.16 3.28
CA VAL A 121 20.69 17.04 3.69
C VAL A 121 21.01 16.59 5.12
N SER A 122 22.27 16.68 5.55
CA SER A 122 22.69 16.30 6.90
C SER A 122 22.09 17.16 8.01
N SER A 123 21.67 18.40 7.72
CA SER A 123 21.06 19.23 8.76
C SER A 123 19.73 18.67 9.26
N TYR A 124 19.01 17.92 8.41
CA TYR A 124 17.73 17.31 8.79
C TYR A 124 17.88 16.13 9.74
N PHE A 125 19.06 15.52 9.82
CA PHE A 125 19.33 14.37 10.68
C PHE A 125 19.72 14.78 12.11
N LYS A 126 19.80 16.10 12.39
CA LYS A 126 20.06 16.64 13.74
C LYS A 126 18.76 16.80 14.53
N GLY A 127 18.06 15.70 14.79
CA GLY A 127 16.80 15.65 15.55
C GLY A 127 15.70 14.85 14.84
N HIS A 128 14.47 14.97 15.32
CA HIS A 128 13.30 14.29 14.73
C HIS A 128 13.08 14.71 13.26
N ILE A 129 12.91 13.72 12.38
CA ILE A 129 12.59 13.94 10.96
C ILE A 129 11.08 13.89 10.79
N SER A 130 10.42 15.05 10.77
CA SER A 130 8.98 15.11 10.46
C SER A 130 8.66 14.73 9.00
N TYR A 131 7.40 14.43 8.69
CA TYR A 131 6.94 14.22 7.31
C TYR A 131 7.33 15.37 6.35
N GLU A 132 7.20 16.62 6.79
CA GLU A 132 7.59 17.80 6.04
C GLU A 132 9.11 17.83 5.76
N SER A 133 9.91 17.41 6.74
CA SER A 133 11.35 17.27 6.62
C SER A 133 11.70 16.13 5.67
N ALA A 134 11.02 14.99 5.75
CA ALA A 134 11.17 13.86 4.83
C ALA A 134 10.87 14.26 3.37
N LEU A 135 9.83 15.07 3.13
CA LEU A 135 9.56 15.64 1.80
C LEU A 135 10.69 16.55 1.29
N ARG A 136 11.33 17.32 2.18
CA ARG A 136 12.50 18.14 1.84
C ARG A 136 13.71 17.27 1.52
N ILE A 137 14.02 16.30 2.38
CA ILE A 137 15.09 15.31 2.17
C ILE A 137 14.91 14.64 0.80
N ASN A 138 13.73 14.08 0.51
CA ASN A 138 13.42 13.44 -0.78
C ASN A 138 13.76 14.34 -1.97
N ARG A 139 13.34 15.61 -1.91
CA ARG A 139 13.62 16.59 -2.95
C ARG A 139 15.11 16.87 -3.10
N ILE A 140 15.84 17.00 -1.99
CA ILE A 140 17.29 17.23 -2.00
C ILE A 140 18.01 16.03 -2.61
N LEU A 141 17.71 14.81 -2.15
CA LEU A 141 18.30 13.56 -2.63
C LEU A 141 18.05 13.33 -4.12
N LYS A 142 16.86 13.70 -4.62
CA LYS A 142 16.51 13.56 -6.05
C LYS A 142 17.16 14.60 -6.96
N ARG A 143 17.48 15.79 -6.44
CA ARG A 143 17.98 16.93 -7.25
C ARG A 143 19.48 17.14 -7.16
N LYS A 144 20.07 16.95 -5.97
CA LYS A 144 21.50 17.17 -5.75
C LYS A 144 22.29 15.89 -6.04
N LYS A 145 23.48 16.05 -6.62
CA LYS A 145 24.46 14.96 -6.75
C LYS A 145 25.11 14.76 -5.38
N ILE A 146 24.50 13.93 -4.54
CA ILE A 146 25.07 13.54 -3.25
C ILE A 146 26.00 12.33 -3.47
N PRO A 147 27.23 12.34 -2.94
CA PRO A 147 28.14 11.20 -3.03
C PRO A 147 27.54 9.94 -2.39
N LYS A 148 27.84 8.77 -2.94
CA LYS A 148 27.35 7.47 -2.44
C LYS A 148 27.79 7.22 -0.99
N GLU A 149 29.01 7.60 -0.66
CA GLU A 149 29.60 7.50 0.69
C GLU A 149 28.77 8.28 1.70
N LYS A 150 28.24 9.45 1.28
CA LYS A 150 27.36 10.25 2.12
C LYS A 150 26.00 9.58 2.32
N ALA A 151 25.46 8.92 1.29
CA ALA A 151 24.23 8.15 1.43
C ALA A 151 24.40 7.00 2.44
N TRP A 152 25.52 6.27 2.39
CA TRP A 152 25.85 5.26 3.39
C TRP A 152 25.97 5.81 4.81
N GLU A 153 26.64 6.96 4.98
CA GLU A 153 26.73 7.65 6.28
C GLU A 153 25.33 7.93 6.85
N LEU A 154 24.41 8.44 6.02
CA LEU A 154 23.04 8.73 6.42
C LEU A 154 22.24 7.46 6.75
N VAL A 155 22.38 6.39 5.97
CA VAL A 155 21.72 5.10 6.28
C VAL A 155 22.19 4.56 7.62
N LYS A 156 23.50 4.57 7.88
CA LYS A 156 24.07 4.13 9.17
C LYS A 156 23.61 5.02 10.33
N TYR A 157 23.46 6.32 10.09
CA TYR A 157 22.89 7.23 11.06
C TYR A 157 21.42 6.86 11.35
N ILE A 158 20.62 6.57 10.33
CA ILE A 158 19.23 6.13 10.49
C ILE A 158 19.17 4.85 11.32
N CYS A 159 20.02 3.85 11.07
CA CYS A 159 20.04 2.63 11.88
C CYS A 159 20.21 2.92 13.38
N LYS A 160 21.03 3.92 13.74
CA LYS A 160 21.31 4.29 15.14
C LYS A 160 20.22 5.16 15.78
N HIS A 161 19.55 5.98 14.98
CA HIS A 161 18.61 7.01 15.44
C HIS A 161 17.17 6.76 14.98
N TYR A 162 16.87 5.54 14.54
CA TYR A 162 15.58 5.20 13.93
C TYR A 162 14.39 5.55 14.83
N TYR A 163 14.51 5.23 16.12
CA TYR A 163 13.47 5.53 17.10
C TYR A 163 13.42 7.01 17.51
N ASP A 164 14.52 7.77 17.35
CA ASP A 164 14.50 9.23 17.51
C ASP A 164 13.65 9.91 16.40
N PHE A 165 13.42 9.21 15.30
CA PHE A 165 12.51 9.60 14.22
C PHE A 165 11.12 8.99 14.36
N GLU A 166 10.81 8.37 15.51
CA GLU A 166 9.53 7.67 15.75
C GLU A 166 9.25 6.58 14.70
N GLY A 167 10.31 5.99 14.15
CA GLY A 167 10.20 5.00 13.08
C GLY A 167 9.54 5.53 11.80
N PHE A 168 9.69 6.83 11.51
CA PHE A 168 9.06 7.50 10.37
C PHE A 168 7.54 7.36 10.31
N TYR A 169 6.90 7.30 11.47
CA TYR A 169 5.45 7.25 11.61
C TYR A 169 4.94 8.56 12.19
N ASP A 170 3.89 9.12 11.58
CA ASP A 170 3.21 10.32 12.04
C ASP A 170 1.88 9.89 12.68
N ASP A 171 1.82 9.95 14.00
CA ASP A 171 0.67 9.51 14.79
C ASP A 171 -0.57 10.38 14.56
N TYR A 172 -0.37 11.69 14.35
CA TYR A 172 -1.43 12.64 14.09
C TYR A 172 -2.12 12.38 12.74
N ARG A 173 -1.35 11.96 11.73
CA ARG A 173 -1.84 11.66 10.38
C ARG A 173 -2.14 10.19 10.13
N ASP A 174 -1.78 9.30 11.06
CA ASP A 174 -1.80 7.83 10.86
C ASP A 174 -1.08 7.46 9.55
N LEU A 175 0.15 7.99 9.40
CA LEU A 175 0.88 7.96 8.14
C LEU A 175 2.34 7.55 8.34
N TYR A 176 2.73 6.47 7.69
CA TYR A 176 4.12 6.08 7.54
C TYR A 176 4.78 6.81 6.36
N TYR A 177 6.01 7.31 6.54
CA TYR A 177 6.71 8.13 5.53
C TYR A 177 8.19 7.82 5.34
N GLY A 178 8.71 6.72 5.88
CA GLY A 178 10.14 6.37 5.76
C GLY A 178 10.59 6.15 4.32
N ASP A 179 9.69 5.72 3.43
CA ASP A 179 9.94 5.59 1.99
C ASP A 179 10.41 6.91 1.35
N LEU A 180 9.97 8.07 1.86
CA LEU A 180 10.41 9.38 1.34
C LEU A 180 11.92 9.63 1.57
N VAL A 181 12.53 8.93 2.52
CA VAL A 181 13.95 9.08 2.88
C VAL A 181 14.76 7.87 2.42
N LEU A 182 14.30 6.65 2.74
CA LEU A 182 15.06 5.43 2.49
C LEU A 182 15.14 5.08 1.01
N GLU A 183 14.02 5.15 0.27
CA GLU A 183 13.99 4.84 -1.17
C GLU A 183 15.04 5.68 -1.95
N PRO A 184 15.04 7.03 -1.90
CA PRO A 184 16.03 7.80 -2.65
C PRO A 184 17.47 7.60 -2.15
N LEU A 185 17.71 7.29 -0.87
CA LEU A 185 19.06 6.95 -0.39
C LEU A 185 19.57 5.66 -1.01
N PHE A 186 18.74 4.61 -1.02
CA PHE A 186 19.13 3.33 -1.59
C PHE A 186 19.17 3.36 -3.12
N GLU A 187 18.34 4.18 -3.79
CA GLU A 187 18.51 4.46 -5.23
C GLU A 187 19.87 5.10 -5.53
N LEU A 188 20.35 6.03 -4.68
CA LEU A 188 21.66 6.66 -4.83
C LEU A 188 22.79 5.64 -4.61
N ILE A 189 22.66 4.78 -3.60
CA ILE A 189 23.60 3.70 -3.32
C ILE A 189 23.68 2.71 -4.49
N GLU A 190 22.53 2.32 -5.02
CA GLU A 190 22.43 1.35 -6.12
C GLU A 190 23.03 1.88 -7.44
N ARG A 191 23.13 3.20 -7.60
CA ARG A 191 23.79 3.86 -8.74
C ARG A 191 25.31 3.73 -8.64
N GLY A 192 25.82 2.59 -9.11
CA GLY A 192 27.25 2.36 -9.21
C GLY A 192 27.81 1.59 -8.01
N LEU A 193 27.20 0.44 -7.73
CA LEU A 193 27.70 -0.51 -6.74
C LEU A 193 29.14 -0.95 -7.07
N SER A 194 30.02 -0.84 -6.08
CA SER A 194 31.39 -1.35 -6.06
C SER A 194 31.51 -2.47 -5.03
N LYS A 195 32.64 -3.18 -5.01
CA LYS A 195 32.83 -4.34 -4.13
C LYS A 195 32.76 -3.98 -2.65
N GLU A 196 33.24 -2.80 -2.30
CA GLU A 196 33.26 -2.26 -0.93
C GLU A 196 31.84 -2.03 -0.38
N ASP A 197 30.84 -1.83 -1.26
CA ASP A 197 29.44 -1.68 -0.82
C ASP A 197 28.89 -2.97 -0.22
N PHE A 198 29.43 -4.15 -0.59
CA PHE A 198 29.03 -5.42 0.00
C PHE A 198 29.23 -5.41 1.51
N ASP A 199 30.38 -4.91 1.98
CA ASP A 199 30.72 -4.83 3.39
C ASP A 199 29.76 -3.88 4.12
N HIS A 200 29.35 -2.78 3.48
CA HIS A 200 28.33 -1.89 4.05
C HIS A 200 26.95 -2.56 4.17
N PHE A 201 26.53 -3.36 3.19
CA PHE A 201 25.28 -4.11 3.31
C PHE A 201 25.35 -5.14 4.44
N VAL A 202 26.45 -5.91 4.52
CA VAL A 202 26.63 -6.91 5.58
C VAL A 202 26.65 -6.23 6.95
N GLU A 203 27.41 -5.15 7.11
CA GLU A 203 27.53 -4.38 8.35
C GLU A 203 26.16 -3.94 8.89
N ILE A 204 25.25 -3.47 8.01
CA ILE A 204 23.91 -3.05 8.46
C ILE A 204 22.96 -4.23 8.64
N LEU A 205 22.96 -5.20 7.72
CA LEU A 205 22.00 -6.32 7.72
C LEU A 205 22.24 -7.33 8.84
N GLU A 206 23.46 -7.36 9.38
CA GLU A 206 23.85 -8.18 10.53
C GLU A 206 23.76 -7.42 11.88
N LEU A 207 23.21 -6.19 11.88
CA LEU A 207 22.91 -5.51 13.15
C LEU A 207 21.87 -6.32 13.92
N SER A 208 22.10 -6.50 15.22
CA SER A 208 21.17 -7.20 16.12
C SER A 208 19.78 -6.56 16.16
N GLU A 209 19.73 -5.23 16.00
CA GLU A 209 18.51 -4.43 16.00
C GLU A 209 18.46 -3.53 14.75
N ILE A 210 18.44 -4.15 13.56
CA ILE A 210 18.18 -3.41 12.32
C ILE A 210 16.70 -2.98 12.25
N PRO A 211 16.39 -1.71 11.94
CA PRO A 211 15.03 -1.30 11.65
C PRO A 211 14.47 -2.04 10.43
N GLU A 212 13.24 -2.56 10.53
CA GLU A 212 12.60 -3.38 9.48
C GLU A 212 12.62 -2.70 8.11
N ASP A 213 12.39 -1.39 8.06
CA ASP A 213 12.40 -0.65 6.80
C ASP A 213 13.78 -0.54 6.18
N VAL A 214 14.81 -0.32 7.01
CA VAL A 214 16.19 -0.33 6.53
C VAL A 214 16.54 -1.71 6.01
N TYR A 215 16.16 -2.78 6.73
CA TYR A 215 16.36 -4.17 6.29
C TYR A 215 15.70 -4.40 4.92
N LYS A 216 14.43 -4.03 4.76
CA LYS A 216 13.67 -4.17 3.51
C LYS A 216 14.40 -3.55 2.32
N TYR A 217 14.85 -2.30 2.45
CA TYR A 217 15.56 -1.63 1.36
C TYR A 217 16.96 -2.20 1.14
N ALA A 218 17.77 -2.34 2.19
CA ALA A 218 19.14 -2.83 2.11
C ALA A 218 19.21 -4.25 1.54
N TYR A 219 18.46 -5.18 2.13
CA TYR A 219 18.40 -6.56 1.69
C TYR A 219 17.83 -6.65 0.28
N GLY A 220 16.81 -5.85 -0.04
CA GLY A 220 16.28 -5.74 -1.38
C GLY A 220 17.35 -5.36 -2.42
N VAL A 221 18.15 -4.32 -2.16
CA VAL A 221 19.21 -3.85 -3.08
C VAL A 221 20.27 -4.93 -3.25
N LEU A 222 20.73 -5.50 -2.13
CA LEU A 222 21.75 -6.53 -2.14
C LEU A 222 21.28 -7.76 -2.91
N LEU A 223 20.09 -8.28 -2.59
CA LEU A 223 19.54 -9.49 -3.21
C LEU A 223 19.32 -9.31 -4.71
N ARG A 224 18.76 -8.18 -5.15
CA ARG A 224 18.55 -7.94 -6.58
C ARG A 224 19.84 -7.65 -7.34
N ASN A 225 20.95 -7.33 -6.67
CA ASN A 225 22.26 -7.12 -7.29
C ASN A 225 23.29 -8.20 -6.92
N ALA A 226 22.86 -9.32 -6.32
CA ALA A 226 23.76 -10.31 -5.72
C ALA A 226 24.84 -10.83 -6.70
N TRP A 227 24.51 -10.96 -7.99
CA TRP A 227 25.48 -11.38 -9.02
C TRP A 227 26.70 -10.45 -9.15
N ARG A 228 26.57 -9.16 -8.80
CA ARG A 228 27.69 -8.22 -8.80
C ARG A 228 28.68 -8.49 -7.68
N PHE A 229 28.21 -9.12 -6.61
CA PHE A 229 28.96 -9.43 -5.39
C PHE A 229 29.30 -10.92 -5.30
N ARG A 230 29.39 -11.62 -6.45
CA ARG A 230 29.51 -13.09 -6.47
C ARG A 230 30.72 -13.58 -5.66
N GLU A 231 31.87 -12.95 -5.85
CA GLU A 231 33.10 -13.35 -5.17
C GLU A 231 33.06 -13.01 -3.68
N GLU A 232 32.51 -11.85 -3.35
CA GLU A 232 32.34 -11.38 -1.97
C GLU A 232 31.38 -12.31 -1.20
N ILE A 233 30.23 -12.68 -1.79
CA ILE A 233 29.27 -13.65 -1.23
C ILE A 233 29.92 -15.02 -1.02
N LEU A 234 30.69 -15.52 -1.99
CA LEU A 234 31.33 -16.83 -1.86
C LEU A 234 32.35 -16.85 -0.70
N ASN A 235 33.15 -15.80 -0.57
CA ASN A 235 34.26 -15.72 0.37
C ASN A 235 33.86 -15.25 1.78
N ALA A 236 32.67 -14.66 1.96
CA ALA A 236 32.24 -14.12 3.24
C ALA A 236 31.99 -15.21 4.30
N SER A 237 32.95 -15.52 5.17
CA SER A 237 32.82 -16.55 6.21
C SER A 237 31.96 -16.12 7.40
N ASP A 238 31.95 -14.82 7.70
CA ASP A 238 31.44 -14.28 8.97
C ASP A 238 30.03 -13.67 8.83
N VAL A 239 29.27 -14.14 7.82
CA VAL A 239 27.91 -13.69 7.53
C VAL A 239 26.92 -14.76 7.99
N SER A 240 25.81 -14.35 8.60
CA SER A 240 24.80 -15.28 9.09
C SER A 240 24.24 -16.14 7.96
N VAL A 241 23.82 -17.36 8.31
CA VAL A 241 23.14 -18.26 7.37
C VAL A 241 21.88 -17.61 6.78
N LYS A 242 21.16 -16.83 7.58
CA LYS A 242 19.94 -16.11 7.19
C LYS A 242 20.18 -15.12 6.05
N LEU A 243 21.32 -14.43 6.07
CA LEU A 243 21.69 -13.49 5.01
C LEU A 243 22.40 -14.19 3.84
N LYS A 244 23.33 -15.10 4.12
CA LYS A 244 24.21 -15.69 3.10
C LYS A 244 23.50 -16.72 2.21
N ALA A 245 22.62 -17.57 2.75
CA ALA A 245 22.01 -18.64 1.97
C ALA A 245 21.12 -18.14 0.82
N PRO A 246 20.22 -17.16 1.01
CA PRO A 246 19.46 -16.59 -0.10
C PRO A 246 20.34 -15.93 -1.18
N LEU A 247 21.43 -15.27 -0.78
CA LEU A 247 22.39 -14.66 -1.71
C LEU A 247 23.12 -15.73 -2.55
N LEU A 248 23.56 -16.81 -1.92
CA LEU A 248 24.15 -17.97 -2.61
C LEU A 248 23.18 -18.55 -3.65
N ALA A 249 21.91 -18.75 -3.28
CA ALA A 249 20.89 -19.23 -4.20
C ALA A 249 20.69 -18.27 -5.38
N LYS A 250 20.72 -16.97 -5.13
CA LYS A 250 20.56 -15.92 -6.14
C LYS A 250 21.70 -15.87 -7.16
N ILE A 251 22.93 -16.19 -6.76
CA ILE A 251 24.09 -16.29 -7.65
C ILE A 251 24.25 -17.67 -8.31
N GLY A 252 23.26 -18.56 -8.15
CA GLY A 252 23.24 -19.88 -8.79
C GLY A 252 23.84 -21.02 -7.95
N GLU A 253 24.31 -20.74 -6.73
CA GLU A 253 24.94 -21.71 -5.83
C GLU A 253 23.92 -22.39 -4.91
N LYS A 254 22.77 -22.81 -5.48
CA LYS A 254 21.62 -23.34 -4.71
C LYS A 254 21.98 -24.52 -3.81
N LYS A 255 22.80 -25.46 -4.28
CA LYS A 255 23.23 -26.62 -3.50
C LYS A 255 24.02 -26.22 -2.26
N LYS A 256 24.95 -25.25 -2.39
CA LYS A 256 25.71 -24.73 -1.25
C LYS A 256 24.81 -24.00 -0.26
N ALA A 257 23.84 -23.23 -0.76
CA ALA A 257 22.85 -22.56 0.08
C ALA A 257 22.02 -23.57 0.89
N GLU A 258 21.54 -24.62 0.23
CA GLU A 258 20.79 -25.71 0.86
C GLU A 258 21.61 -26.44 1.93
N GLU A 259 22.82 -26.90 1.59
CA GLU A 259 23.74 -27.55 2.53
C GLU A 259 24.03 -26.65 3.75
N MET A 260 24.23 -25.35 3.52
CA MET A 260 24.45 -24.37 4.59
C MET A 260 23.24 -24.26 5.52
N ILE A 261 22.02 -24.20 4.98
CA ILE A 261 20.79 -24.14 5.78
C ILE A 261 20.61 -25.43 6.59
N LEU A 262 20.72 -26.59 5.94
CA LEU A 262 20.48 -27.88 6.59
C LEU A 262 21.47 -28.15 7.73
N ASN A 263 22.74 -27.78 7.56
CA ASN A 263 23.79 -27.99 8.55
C ASN A 263 23.89 -26.88 9.62
N SER A 264 23.09 -25.82 9.52
CA SER A 264 23.06 -24.75 10.52
C SER A 264 22.40 -25.18 11.84
N ASP A 265 22.59 -24.37 12.88
CA ASP A 265 21.98 -24.49 14.20
C ASP A 265 20.56 -23.89 14.27
N LEU A 266 20.06 -23.34 13.16
CA LEU A 266 18.71 -22.79 13.07
C LEU A 266 17.64 -23.81 13.46
N SER A 267 16.55 -23.32 14.03
CA SER A 267 15.38 -24.15 14.27
C SER A 267 14.86 -24.71 12.94
N LEU A 268 14.21 -25.87 13.00
CA LEU A 268 13.71 -26.51 11.78
C LEU A 268 12.69 -25.62 11.04
N LYS A 269 11.89 -24.82 11.76
CA LYS A 269 10.99 -23.82 11.19
C LYS A 269 11.75 -22.72 10.44
N GLU A 270 12.83 -22.20 11.01
CA GLU A 270 13.68 -21.21 10.34
C GLU A 270 14.37 -21.80 9.10
N LYS A 271 14.77 -23.09 9.15
CA LYS A 271 15.32 -23.80 7.99
C LYS A 271 14.30 -23.88 6.86
N VAL A 272 13.06 -24.29 7.15
CA VAL A 272 11.98 -24.32 6.15
C VAL A 272 11.75 -22.93 5.57
N ALA A 273 11.66 -21.89 6.41
CA ALA A 273 11.47 -20.51 5.95
C ALA A 273 12.58 -20.04 4.99
N LEU A 274 13.85 -20.33 5.28
CA LEU A 274 14.95 -20.00 4.38
C LEU A 274 14.94 -20.85 3.10
N LEU A 275 14.63 -22.15 3.22
CA LEU A 275 14.55 -23.05 2.07
C LEU A 275 13.46 -22.62 1.10
N LEU A 276 12.37 -21.99 1.55
CA LEU A 276 11.35 -21.47 0.63
C LEU A 276 11.94 -20.48 -0.38
N GLU A 277 12.94 -19.68 -0.03
CA GLU A 277 13.61 -18.77 -0.98
C GLU A 277 14.74 -19.45 -1.80
N VAL A 278 15.24 -20.60 -1.35
CA VAL A 278 16.39 -21.30 -1.94
C VAL A 278 15.99 -22.51 -2.79
N ASN A 279 15.23 -23.42 -2.20
CA ASN A 279 14.71 -24.66 -2.76
C ASN A 279 13.28 -24.92 -2.23
N PRO A 280 12.25 -24.35 -2.88
CA PRO A 280 10.85 -24.49 -2.46
C PRO A 280 10.36 -25.94 -2.37
N GLU A 281 10.86 -26.83 -3.22
CA GLU A 281 10.46 -28.24 -3.25
C GLU A 281 10.89 -28.97 -1.97
N LEU A 282 12.15 -28.79 -1.58
CA LEU A 282 12.66 -29.34 -0.32
C LEU A 282 11.98 -28.67 0.88
N ALA A 283 11.71 -27.36 0.80
CA ALA A 283 10.98 -26.65 1.83
C ALA A 283 9.56 -27.21 2.02
N LYS A 284 8.84 -27.52 0.92
CA LYS A 284 7.54 -28.18 0.95
C LYS A 284 7.64 -29.55 1.62
N GLU A 285 8.57 -30.40 1.19
CA GLU A 285 8.75 -31.74 1.77
C GLU A 285 8.99 -31.69 3.29
N LEU A 286 9.90 -30.81 3.74
CA LEU A 286 10.20 -30.65 5.16
C LEU A 286 9.07 -29.98 5.93
N GLY A 287 8.41 -28.97 5.35
CA GLY A 287 7.29 -28.26 5.97
C GLY A 287 6.08 -29.16 6.19
N LEU A 288 5.76 -30.03 5.22
CA LEU A 288 4.67 -31.01 5.35
C LEU A 288 4.96 -32.04 6.45
N LYS A 289 6.21 -32.52 6.58
CA LYS A 289 6.63 -33.40 7.68
C LYS A 289 6.45 -32.78 9.07
N LEU A 290 6.40 -31.45 9.15
CA LEU A 290 6.20 -30.70 10.40
C LEU A 290 4.78 -30.23 10.59
N SER A 291 3.90 -30.49 9.63
CA SER A 291 2.53 -29.98 9.61
C SER A 291 2.47 -28.44 9.74
N ASP A 292 3.51 -27.71 9.31
CA ASP A 292 3.52 -26.24 9.28
C ASP A 292 2.89 -25.72 7.99
N TYR A 293 1.62 -26.05 7.79
CA TYR A 293 0.87 -25.72 6.58
C TYR A 293 0.70 -24.21 6.41
N SER A 294 0.59 -23.46 7.52
CA SER A 294 0.43 -22.00 7.50
C SER A 294 1.61 -21.30 6.81
N LEU A 295 2.83 -21.68 7.17
CA LEU A 295 4.04 -21.11 6.57
C LEU A 295 4.09 -21.38 5.05
N LEU A 296 3.76 -22.61 4.64
CA LEU A 296 3.78 -22.99 3.23
C LEU A 296 2.67 -22.28 2.44
N ILE A 297 1.43 -22.24 2.95
CA ILE A 297 0.32 -21.54 2.29
C ILE A 297 0.60 -20.05 2.15
N GLU A 298 1.12 -19.40 3.20
CA GLU A 298 1.46 -17.99 3.12
C GLU A 298 2.51 -17.73 2.04
N TYR A 299 3.55 -18.56 1.97
CA TYR A 299 4.61 -18.42 0.98
C TYR A 299 4.09 -18.63 -0.46
N PHE A 300 3.48 -19.78 -0.74
CA PHE A 300 3.01 -20.09 -2.09
C PHE A 300 1.85 -19.18 -2.50
N GLY A 301 1.00 -18.76 -1.56
CA GLY A 301 -0.04 -17.76 -1.76
C GLY A 301 0.51 -16.41 -2.21
N LYS A 302 1.52 -15.86 -1.51
CA LYS A 302 2.19 -14.61 -1.91
C LYS A 302 2.83 -14.69 -3.30
N LYS A 303 3.37 -15.86 -3.67
CA LYS A 303 3.95 -16.11 -5.01
C LYS A 303 2.91 -16.48 -6.07
N ARG A 304 1.62 -16.56 -5.70
CA ARG A 304 0.49 -16.96 -6.56
C ARG A 304 0.67 -18.35 -7.19
N ASN A 305 1.34 -19.25 -6.48
CA ASN A 305 1.43 -20.65 -6.88
C ASN A 305 0.18 -21.40 -6.39
N TYR A 306 -0.91 -21.23 -7.12
CA TYR A 306 -2.24 -21.62 -6.66
C TYR A 306 -2.44 -23.12 -6.54
N GLU A 307 -1.84 -23.92 -7.44
CA GLU A 307 -1.93 -25.39 -7.34
C GLU A 307 -1.31 -25.90 -6.05
N GLU A 308 -0.11 -25.40 -5.72
CA GLU A 308 0.57 -25.73 -4.47
C GLU A 308 -0.24 -25.35 -3.24
N VAL A 309 -0.84 -24.16 -3.23
CA VAL A 309 -1.71 -23.72 -2.12
C VAL A 309 -2.85 -24.70 -1.89
N LEU A 310 -3.50 -25.18 -2.96
CA LEU A 310 -4.63 -26.11 -2.85
C LEU A 310 -4.19 -27.52 -2.42
N GLU A 311 -3.05 -28.01 -2.92
CA GLU A 311 -2.48 -29.28 -2.49
C GLU A 311 -2.14 -29.28 -1.00
N ILE A 312 -1.41 -28.24 -0.55
CA ILE A 312 -1.04 -28.08 0.86
C ILE A 312 -2.28 -27.92 1.74
N TYR A 313 -3.27 -27.15 1.28
CA TYR A 313 -4.53 -26.98 2.02
C TYR A 313 -5.31 -28.31 2.16
N ALA A 314 -5.30 -29.14 1.11
CA ALA A 314 -5.96 -30.45 1.11
C ALA A 314 -5.36 -31.39 2.18
N GLU A 315 -4.07 -31.28 2.49
CA GLU A 315 -3.40 -32.05 3.56
C GLU A 315 -3.51 -31.41 4.95
N SER A 316 -3.87 -30.12 5.03
CA SER A 316 -3.98 -29.38 6.29
C SER A 316 -5.25 -29.72 7.10
N ASP A 317 -5.22 -29.42 8.39
CA ASP A 317 -6.40 -29.45 9.29
C ASP A 317 -7.18 -28.11 9.32
N GLY A 318 -6.93 -27.24 8.33
CA GLY A 318 -7.43 -25.85 8.31
C GLY A 318 -6.32 -24.84 8.63
N VAL A 319 -6.46 -23.62 8.10
CA VAL A 319 -5.44 -22.56 8.18
C VAL A 319 -5.97 -21.21 8.65
N GLY A 320 -7.23 -21.13 9.04
CA GLY A 320 -7.78 -19.98 9.71
C GLY A 320 -7.76 -18.72 8.84
N TYR A 321 -7.07 -17.68 9.30
CA TYR A 321 -7.00 -16.39 8.61
C TYR A 321 -6.28 -16.43 7.26
N LEU A 322 -5.51 -17.50 6.98
CA LEU A 322 -4.80 -17.69 5.71
C LEU A 322 -5.70 -18.27 4.61
N VAL A 323 -6.96 -18.59 4.90
CA VAL A 323 -7.91 -19.13 3.90
C VAL A 323 -8.15 -18.17 2.73
N SER A 324 -7.84 -16.87 2.86
CA SER A 324 -7.92 -15.92 1.75
C SER A 324 -7.00 -16.33 0.59
N TYR A 325 -5.80 -16.85 0.87
CA TYR A 325 -4.92 -17.41 -0.16
C TYR A 325 -5.53 -18.65 -0.84
N VAL A 326 -6.27 -19.45 -0.07
CA VAL A 326 -7.02 -20.61 -0.60
C VAL A 326 -8.16 -20.12 -1.49
N CYS A 327 -8.91 -19.09 -1.10
CA CYS A 327 -9.96 -18.49 -1.92
C CYS A 327 -9.42 -17.90 -3.23
N ASP A 328 -8.31 -17.17 -3.17
CA ASP A 328 -7.60 -16.68 -4.35
C ASP A 328 -7.19 -17.84 -5.28
N ALA A 329 -6.66 -18.93 -4.71
CA ALA A 329 -6.30 -20.11 -5.46
C ALA A 329 -7.51 -20.82 -6.11
N ILE A 330 -8.63 -20.94 -5.38
CA ILE A 330 -9.89 -21.49 -5.91
C ILE A 330 -10.38 -20.65 -7.10
N LYS A 331 -10.41 -19.31 -6.97
CA LYS A 331 -10.83 -18.41 -8.05
C LYS A 331 -9.95 -18.56 -9.29
N ALA A 332 -8.63 -18.63 -9.08
CA ALA A 332 -7.66 -18.67 -10.17
C ALA A 332 -7.68 -20.02 -10.92
N THR A 333 -7.90 -21.12 -10.21
CA THR A 333 -7.90 -22.49 -10.78
C THR A 333 -9.28 -22.97 -11.22
N GLY A 334 -10.35 -22.38 -10.70
CA GLY A 334 -11.73 -22.82 -10.93
C GLY A 334 -12.14 -24.06 -10.13
N LYS A 335 -11.30 -24.53 -9.19
CA LYS A 335 -11.56 -25.72 -8.33
C LYS A 335 -12.53 -25.40 -7.20
N LEU A 336 -13.77 -25.06 -7.54
CA LEU A 336 -14.81 -24.69 -6.57
C LEU A 336 -15.19 -25.82 -5.61
N ASP A 337 -14.95 -27.07 -5.98
CA ASP A 337 -15.12 -28.25 -5.14
C ASP A 337 -14.27 -28.21 -3.86
N MET A 338 -13.16 -27.49 -3.87
CA MET A 338 -12.34 -27.26 -2.67
C MET A 338 -13.10 -26.49 -1.57
N PHE A 339 -14.17 -25.77 -1.90
CA PHE A 339 -15.02 -25.14 -0.89
C PHE A 339 -15.63 -26.17 0.07
N GLU A 340 -15.86 -27.41 -0.36
CA GLU A 340 -16.34 -28.48 0.52
C GLU A 340 -15.30 -28.88 1.58
N GLU A 341 -14.01 -28.73 1.29
CA GLU A 341 -12.95 -28.90 2.29
C GLU A 341 -12.92 -27.74 3.28
N ILE A 342 -13.17 -26.50 2.82
CA ILE A 342 -13.32 -25.33 3.70
C ILE A 342 -14.46 -25.57 4.70
N LEU A 343 -15.61 -26.09 4.24
CA LEU A 343 -16.74 -26.42 5.12
C LEU A 343 -16.42 -27.46 6.19
N LYS A 344 -15.52 -28.41 5.90
CA LYS A 344 -15.12 -29.48 6.82
C LYS A 344 -14.07 -29.03 7.82
N LYS A 345 -13.12 -28.20 7.38
CA LYS A 345 -11.88 -27.90 8.12
C LYS A 345 -11.94 -26.57 8.87
N GLU A 346 -12.68 -25.59 8.34
CA GLU A 346 -12.70 -24.24 8.90
C GLU A 346 -13.91 -23.98 9.80
N SER A 347 -13.80 -22.93 10.62
CA SER A 347 -14.97 -22.44 11.36
C SER A 347 -16.06 -21.92 10.41
N LYS A 348 -17.31 -21.97 10.87
CA LYS A 348 -18.45 -21.48 10.08
C LYS A 348 -18.33 -20.01 9.65
N SER A 349 -17.73 -19.18 10.50
CA SER A 349 -17.49 -17.75 10.23
C SER A 349 -16.52 -17.58 9.07
N ILE A 350 -15.46 -18.38 9.06
CA ILE A 350 -14.47 -18.41 7.98
C ILE A 350 -15.08 -18.93 6.69
N ALA A 351 -15.80 -20.07 6.73
CA ALA A 351 -16.48 -20.61 5.57
C ALA A 351 -17.51 -19.64 4.96
N PHE A 352 -18.22 -18.88 5.80
CA PHE A 352 -19.13 -17.83 5.35
C PHE A 352 -18.41 -16.71 4.60
N LEU A 353 -17.28 -16.22 5.15
CA LEU A 353 -16.47 -15.20 4.47
C LEU A 353 -15.88 -15.71 3.16
N CYS A 354 -15.47 -16.99 3.11
CA CYS A 354 -15.01 -17.63 1.88
C CYS A 354 -16.13 -17.72 0.84
N ALA A 355 -17.35 -18.12 1.23
CA ALA A 355 -18.49 -18.16 0.32
C ALA A 355 -18.81 -16.78 -0.25
N LEU A 356 -18.70 -15.72 0.57
CA LEU A 356 -18.85 -14.33 0.14
C LEU A 356 -17.78 -13.96 -0.89
N GLU A 357 -16.53 -14.25 -0.55
CA GLU A 357 -15.39 -13.94 -1.39
C GLU A 357 -15.42 -14.68 -2.74
N LEU A 358 -15.90 -15.94 -2.75
CA LEU A 358 -16.06 -16.79 -3.93
C LEU A 358 -17.38 -16.55 -4.67
N ASN A 359 -18.22 -15.62 -4.21
CA ASN A 359 -19.51 -15.28 -4.80
C ASN A 359 -20.48 -16.49 -4.91
N LEU A 360 -20.48 -17.35 -3.89
CA LEU A 360 -21.29 -18.57 -3.82
C LEU A 360 -22.64 -18.30 -3.13
N GLY A 361 -23.56 -17.65 -3.86
CA GLY A 361 -24.88 -17.22 -3.33
C GLY A 361 -25.67 -18.33 -2.62
N ASP A 362 -25.73 -19.54 -3.19
CA ASP A 362 -26.47 -20.65 -2.59
C ASP A 362 -25.85 -21.12 -1.27
N ARG A 363 -24.50 -21.18 -1.21
CA ARG A 363 -23.76 -21.53 0.01
C ARG A 363 -23.85 -20.43 1.07
N LEU A 364 -23.86 -19.17 0.67
CA LEU A 364 -24.12 -18.05 1.58
C LEU A 364 -25.48 -18.18 2.25
N ALA A 365 -26.53 -18.53 1.48
CA ALA A 365 -27.86 -18.73 2.03
C ALA A 365 -27.90 -19.90 3.03
N GLU A 366 -27.21 -20.99 2.73
CA GLU A 366 -27.08 -22.16 3.62
C GLU A 366 -26.36 -21.80 4.94
N LEU A 367 -25.28 -21.04 4.86
CA LEU A 367 -24.45 -20.66 6.02
C LEU A 367 -25.02 -19.49 6.83
N PHE A 368 -25.95 -18.72 6.25
CA PHE A 368 -26.47 -17.48 6.82
C PHE A 368 -26.98 -17.60 8.27
N PRO A 369 -27.72 -18.67 8.66
CA PRO A 369 -28.17 -18.83 10.05
C PRO A 369 -27.02 -18.89 11.05
N SER A 370 -25.90 -19.51 10.68
CA SER A 370 -24.71 -19.57 11.53
C SER A 370 -23.95 -18.24 11.53
N ALA A 371 -23.85 -17.58 10.37
CA ALA A 371 -23.25 -16.24 10.26
C ALA A 371 -23.98 -15.20 11.12
N LEU A 372 -25.29 -15.31 11.24
CA LEU A 372 -26.08 -14.46 12.13
C LEU A 372 -25.65 -14.59 13.60
N GLU A 373 -25.43 -15.80 14.09
CA GLU A 373 -24.97 -16.01 15.48
C GLU A 373 -23.58 -15.38 15.69
N GLU A 374 -22.70 -15.53 14.72
CA GLU A 374 -21.34 -14.97 14.73
C GLU A 374 -21.34 -13.44 14.66
N TYR A 375 -22.23 -12.86 13.86
CA TYR A 375 -22.50 -11.42 13.83
C TYR A 375 -22.94 -10.91 15.20
N MET A 376 -23.86 -11.60 15.87
CA MET A 376 -24.36 -11.20 17.19
C MET A 376 -23.27 -11.26 18.28
N LYS A 377 -22.27 -12.14 18.13
CA LYS A 377 -21.07 -12.21 18.98
C LYS A 377 -20.03 -11.12 18.64
N GLY A 378 -20.25 -10.34 17.60
CA GLY A 378 -19.32 -9.31 17.12
C GLY A 378 -18.17 -9.83 16.26
N MET A 379 -18.26 -11.07 15.77
CA MET A 379 -17.22 -11.70 14.95
C MET A 379 -17.36 -11.41 13.45
N LEU A 380 -18.54 -10.94 13.00
CA LEU A 380 -18.78 -10.50 11.63
C LEU A 380 -19.21 -9.03 11.58
N SER A 381 -18.86 -8.35 10.49
CA SER A 381 -19.18 -6.93 10.28
C SER A 381 -20.54 -6.73 9.61
N ARG A 382 -21.09 -5.52 9.74
CA ARG A 382 -22.32 -5.11 9.03
C ARG A 382 -22.17 -5.17 7.51
N SER A 383 -20.98 -4.84 6.99
CA SER A 383 -20.71 -4.87 5.55
C SER A 383 -20.74 -6.30 5.00
N ALA A 384 -20.08 -7.25 5.68
CA ALA A 384 -20.10 -8.66 5.27
C ALA A 384 -21.53 -9.22 5.16
N ILE A 385 -22.41 -8.84 6.11
CA ILE A 385 -23.83 -9.20 6.04
C ILE A 385 -24.54 -8.57 4.83
N LEU A 386 -24.38 -7.26 4.59
CA LEU A 386 -25.01 -6.61 3.43
C LEU A 386 -24.52 -7.19 2.10
N ASP A 387 -23.21 -7.37 1.97
CA ASP A 387 -22.58 -7.85 0.74
C ASP A 387 -23.07 -9.28 0.45
N SER A 388 -23.13 -10.14 1.48
CA SER A 388 -23.68 -11.49 1.32
C SER A 388 -25.14 -11.51 0.86
N LEU A 389 -26.02 -10.72 1.50
CA LEU A 389 -27.42 -10.61 1.11
C LEU A 389 -27.62 -10.03 -0.29
N SER A 390 -26.68 -9.21 -0.78
CA SER A 390 -26.78 -8.66 -2.14
C SER A 390 -26.50 -9.68 -3.25
N ILE A 391 -25.78 -10.76 -2.92
CA ILE A 391 -25.37 -11.82 -3.85
C ILE A 391 -26.37 -12.98 -3.87
N ILE A 392 -27.07 -13.22 -2.75
CA ILE A 392 -28.06 -14.28 -2.64
C ILE A 392 -29.27 -13.97 -3.55
N GLN A 393 -29.61 -14.92 -4.43
CA GLN A 393 -30.66 -14.72 -5.43
C GLN A 393 -32.06 -14.64 -4.83
N ASP A 394 -32.38 -15.53 -3.88
CA ASP A 394 -33.68 -15.53 -3.19
C ASP A 394 -33.50 -15.27 -1.69
N LEU A 395 -33.82 -14.05 -1.28
CA LEU A 395 -33.76 -13.63 0.12
C LEU A 395 -34.98 -14.03 0.94
N ARG A 396 -36.09 -14.48 0.31
CA ARG A 396 -37.35 -14.77 1.03
C ARG A 396 -37.17 -15.79 2.16
N PRO A 397 -36.42 -16.90 1.99
CA PRO A 397 -36.16 -17.85 3.07
C PRO A 397 -35.38 -17.25 4.25
N LEU A 398 -34.62 -16.18 4.01
CA LEU A 398 -33.75 -15.54 5.00
C LEU A 398 -34.42 -14.38 5.74
N ILE A 399 -35.61 -13.96 5.34
CA ILE A 399 -36.33 -12.85 6.00
C ILE A 399 -36.43 -13.05 7.53
N PRO A 400 -36.76 -14.24 8.08
CA PRO A 400 -36.78 -14.44 9.53
C PRO A 400 -35.41 -14.19 10.21
N SER A 401 -34.32 -14.55 9.53
CA SER A 401 -32.95 -14.27 10.00
C SER A 401 -32.61 -12.79 9.90
N VAL A 402 -33.01 -12.12 8.82
CA VAL A 402 -32.83 -10.67 8.63
C VAL A 402 -33.64 -9.89 9.68
N GLU A 403 -34.87 -10.29 9.99
CA GLU A 403 -35.69 -9.72 11.07
C GLU A 403 -34.96 -9.77 12.42
N ARG A 404 -34.33 -10.90 12.76
CA ARG A 404 -33.52 -11.02 13.98
C ARG A 404 -32.37 -10.01 14.02
N ILE A 405 -31.67 -9.78 12.90
CA ILE A 405 -30.60 -8.77 12.81
C ILE A 405 -31.17 -7.38 13.04
N ILE A 406 -32.26 -7.05 12.38
CA ILE A 406 -32.93 -5.75 12.50
C ILE A 406 -33.32 -5.50 13.96
N GLU A 407 -33.96 -6.46 14.62
CA GLU A 407 -34.35 -6.31 16.03
C GLU A 407 -33.14 -6.15 16.96
N PHE A 408 -32.09 -6.94 16.75
CA PHE A 408 -30.85 -6.85 17.53
C PHE A 408 -30.18 -5.48 17.38
N GLU A 409 -30.12 -4.94 16.16
CA GLU A 409 -29.52 -3.63 15.88
C GLU A 409 -30.35 -2.48 16.44
N VAL A 410 -31.68 -2.50 16.23
CA VAL A 410 -32.57 -1.46 16.77
C VAL A 410 -32.51 -1.40 18.29
N ALA A 411 -32.30 -2.53 18.97
CA ALA A 411 -32.16 -2.58 20.42
C ALA A 411 -30.92 -1.85 20.96
N LYS A 412 -29.86 -1.66 20.15
CA LYS A 412 -28.61 -0.96 20.55
C LYS A 412 -28.78 0.54 20.76
N LYS A 413 -29.85 1.11 20.20
CA LYS A 413 -30.21 2.53 20.30
C LYS A 413 -29.17 3.51 19.78
N ASP A 414 -28.37 3.11 18.78
CA ASP A 414 -27.39 3.97 18.14
C ASP A 414 -27.73 4.26 16.67
N ARG A 415 -27.31 5.42 16.17
CA ARG A 415 -27.63 5.88 14.82
C ARG A 415 -27.09 4.94 13.73
N ARG A 416 -25.88 4.40 13.89
CA ARG A 416 -25.28 3.51 12.89
C ARG A 416 -26.03 2.18 12.80
N ALA A 417 -26.52 1.65 13.92
CA ALA A 417 -27.39 0.47 13.94
C ALA A 417 -28.73 0.74 13.24
N TYR A 418 -29.33 1.91 13.44
CA TYR A 418 -30.56 2.28 12.72
C TYR A 418 -30.34 2.40 11.22
N GLU A 419 -29.24 3.01 10.79
CA GLU A 419 -28.88 3.11 9.37
C GLU A 419 -28.70 1.73 8.72
N PHE A 420 -28.04 0.81 9.43
CA PHE A 420 -27.90 -0.56 8.95
C PHE A 420 -29.24 -1.33 8.94
N ALA A 421 -30.05 -1.23 10.00
CA ALA A 421 -31.38 -1.81 10.05
C ALA A 421 -32.30 -1.30 8.92
N ALA A 422 -32.23 -0.01 8.59
CA ALA A 422 -32.95 0.58 7.47
C ALA A 422 -32.53 -0.02 6.12
N LYS A 423 -31.22 -0.25 5.91
CA LYS A 423 -30.71 -0.93 4.70
C LYS A 423 -31.27 -2.35 4.59
N LEU A 424 -31.31 -3.11 5.69
CA LEU A 424 -31.88 -4.46 5.71
C LEU A 424 -33.39 -4.45 5.43
N LEU A 425 -34.15 -3.53 6.04
CA LEU A 425 -35.57 -3.36 5.76
C LEU A 425 -35.82 -3.02 4.28
N ASN A 426 -34.98 -2.20 3.67
CA ASN A 426 -35.07 -1.90 2.24
C ASN A 426 -34.76 -3.13 1.36
N LEU A 427 -33.86 -4.03 1.78
CA LEU A 427 -33.67 -5.31 1.10
C LEU A 427 -34.93 -6.16 1.17
N VAL A 428 -35.55 -6.30 2.35
CA VAL A 428 -36.83 -7.02 2.50
C VAL A 428 -37.90 -6.39 1.61
N LYS A 429 -38.05 -5.07 1.62
CA LYS A 429 -39.03 -4.34 0.79
C LYS A 429 -38.90 -4.64 -0.70
N LYS A 430 -37.67 -4.85 -1.20
CA LYS A 430 -37.41 -5.17 -2.61
C LYS A 430 -37.88 -6.57 -2.99
N VAL A 431 -37.83 -7.52 -2.06
CA VAL A 431 -38.15 -8.94 -2.33
C VAL A 431 -39.54 -9.35 -1.87
N ASP A 432 -40.07 -8.72 -0.82
CA ASP A 432 -41.39 -8.96 -0.25
C ASP A 432 -41.91 -7.69 0.46
N ARG A 433 -42.88 -7.03 -0.18
CA ARG A 433 -43.44 -5.78 0.33
C ARG A 433 -44.39 -6.00 1.51
N GLU A 434 -45.14 -7.09 1.52
CA GLU A 434 -46.08 -7.40 2.61
C GLU A 434 -45.31 -7.66 3.89
N GLU A 435 -44.22 -8.42 3.78
CA GLU A 435 -43.36 -8.73 4.91
C GLU A 435 -42.61 -7.50 5.43
N TYR A 436 -42.17 -6.60 4.55
CA TYR A 436 -41.66 -5.29 4.95
C TYR A 436 -42.69 -4.50 5.77
N GLU A 437 -43.93 -4.41 5.30
CA GLU A 437 -45.00 -3.67 6.00
C GLU A 437 -45.30 -4.31 7.37
N ARG A 438 -45.31 -5.64 7.46
CA ARG A 438 -45.42 -6.40 8.72
C ARG A 438 -44.29 -6.05 9.70
N LEU A 439 -43.04 -6.10 9.24
CA LEU A 439 -41.85 -5.81 10.06
C LEU A 439 -41.84 -4.37 10.57
N VAL A 440 -42.15 -3.39 9.71
CA VAL A 440 -42.22 -1.98 10.11
C VAL A 440 -43.30 -1.77 11.16
N LYS A 441 -44.48 -2.38 11.00
CA LYS A 441 -45.56 -2.32 12.00
C LYS A 441 -45.10 -2.90 13.34
N LYS A 442 -44.51 -4.10 13.34
CA LYS A 442 -43.97 -4.76 14.54
C LYS A 442 -42.93 -3.90 15.27
N LEU A 443 -42.00 -3.29 14.53
CA LEU A 443 -40.97 -2.42 15.09
C LEU A 443 -41.55 -1.12 15.66
N LYS A 444 -42.57 -0.52 15.03
CA LYS A 444 -43.26 0.66 15.58
C LYS A 444 -44.00 0.36 16.88
N GLU A 445 -44.61 -0.83 16.99
CA GLU A 445 -45.28 -1.28 18.21
C GLU A 445 -44.27 -1.55 19.35
N LYS A 446 -43.15 -2.20 19.04
CA LYS A 446 -42.11 -2.56 20.03
C LYS A 446 -41.21 -1.39 20.42
N TYR A 447 -40.93 -0.48 19.48
CA TYR A 447 -39.98 0.64 19.64
C TYR A 447 -40.57 2.00 19.18
N PRO A 448 -41.66 2.49 19.80
CA PRO A 448 -42.40 3.67 19.33
C PRO A 448 -41.60 4.98 19.36
N LYS A 449 -40.49 5.02 20.10
CA LYS A 449 -39.65 6.22 20.31
C LYS A 449 -38.41 6.28 19.41
N VAL A 450 -38.20 5.32 18.51
CA VAL A 450 -37.02 5.26 17.63
C VAL A 450 -37.22 6.13 16.38
N ARG A 451 -37.39 7.44 16.58
CA ARG A 451 -37.68 8.41 15.50
C ARG A 451 -36.61 8.45 14.42
N VAL A 452 -35.34 8.32 14.82
CA VAL A 452 -34.18 8.35 13.93
C VAL A 452 -34.22 7.23 12.88
N LEU A 453 -34.70 6.01 13.21
CA LEU A 453 -34.84 4.94 12.23
C LEU A 453 -35.88 5.28 11.16
N TRP A 454 -37.00 5.88 11.58
CA TRP A 454 -38.08 6.25 10.67
C TRP A 454 -37.66 7.38 9.74
N GLU A 455 -36.94 8.36 10.27
CA GLU A 455 -36.31 9.43 9.47
C GLU A 455 -35.34 8.87 8.42
N VAL A 456 -34.50 7.90 8.78
CA VAL A 456 -33.55 7.26 7.85
C VAL A 456 -34.27 6.45 6.76
N LEU A 457 -35.42 5.84 7.05
CA LEU A 457 -36.22 5.13 6.05
C LEU A 457 -36.94 6.08 5.08
N GLU A 458 -37.34 7.26 5.54
CA GLU A 458 -37.98 8.31 4.72
C GLU A 458 -36.95 9.08 3.87
N HIS A 459 -35.70 9.18 4.35
CA HIS A 459 -34.59 9.87 3.69
C HIS A 459 -33.30 9.03 3.74
N PRO A 460 -33.17 7.98 2.90
CA PRO A 460 -31.93 7.21 2.83
C PRO A 460 -30.78 8.12 2.39
N ALA A 461 -29.66 8.12 3.13
CA ALA A 461 -28.45 8.80 2.68
C ALA A 461 -27.89 8.08 1.44
N ASP A 462 -27.76 8.82 0.33
CA ASP A 462 -27.21 8.37 -0.95
C ASP A 462 -25.73 7.94 -0.86
#